data_AF-A0A0D0DEU2-F1
#
_entry.id   AF-A0A0D0DEU2-F1
#
_cell.length_a   1.000
_cell.length_b   1.000
_cell.length_c   1.000
_cell.angle_alpha   90.00
_cell.angle_beta   90.00
_cell.angle_gamma   90.00
#
_symmetry.space_group_name_H-M   'P 1'
#
loop_
_entity.id
_entity.type
_entity.pdbx_description
1 polymer ?
#
loop_
_entity_poly.entity_id
_entity_poly.type
_entity_poly.pdbx_seq_one_letter_code
_entity_poly.pdbx_strand_id
1 'polypeptide(L)'
;EDQSKAELIKMQSTVVLQSIFCERLSSQLAAQEEKQKNAHKKKGKLVGDGLPRLLTSNEFHSQVVEHEKVAVEEELACEERRKQRDERTEVMGPWKEAEAARLERNRVRRQAFKDELATWEAERDLAKAEKRRTRWNQPKLGKLESRLPKPVLESVE
;
A
#
# COMPACT_ATOMS: atom_id res chain seq x y z
N GLU A 1 -7.37 -44.71 12.09
CA GLU A 1 -7.78 -43.71 11.08
C GLU A 1 -7.26 -42.31 11.39
N ASP A 2 -7.35 -41.84 12.64
CA ASP A 2 -6.94 -40.46 12.98
C ASP A 2 -5.43 -40.20 12.86
N GLN A 3 -4.59 -41.20 13.15
CA GLN A 3 -3.13 -41.09 12.97
C GLN A 3 -2.74 -40.94 11.49
N SER A 4 -3.35 -41.73 10.60
CA SER A 4 -3.09 -41.65 9.15
C SER A 4 -3.54 -40.30 8.56
N LYS A 5 -4.65 -39.74 9.08
CA LYS A 5 -5.10 -38.39 8.71
C LYS A 5 -4.13 -37.32 9.21
N ALA A 6 -3.62 -37.44 10.43
CA ALA A 6 -2.65 -36.51 11.00
C ALA A 6 -1.31 -36.51 10.23
N GLU A 7 -0.83 -37.69 9.83
CA GLU A 7 0.37 -37.83 8.99
C GLU A 7 0.19 -37.22 7.60
N LEU A 8 -0.98 -37.43 6.99
CA LEU A 8 -1.31 -36.84 5.69
C LEU A 8 -1.33 -35.30 5.76
N ILE A 9 -1.94 -34.74 6.82
CA ILE A 9 -1.97 -33.28 7.05
C ILE A 9 -0.55 -32.74 7.25
N LYS A 10 0.29 -33.45 8.01
CA LYS A 10 1.69 -33.07 8.22
C LYS A 10 2.44 -33.03 6.89
N MET A 11 2.29 -34.05 6.05
CA MET A 11 2.92 -34.11 4.73
C MET A 11 2.44 -32.98 3.81
N GLN A 12 1.13 -32.71 3.78
CA GLN A 12 0.57 -31.60 3.01
C GLN A 12 1.12 -30.26 3.50
N SER A 13 1.20 -30.06 4.81
CA SER A 13 1.75 -28.83 5.39
C SER A 13 3.21 -28.62 5.02
N THR A 14 4.02 -29.68 4.98
CA THR A 14 5.43 -29.57 4.56
C THR A 14 5.57 -29.19 3.09
N VAL A 15 4.73 -29.74 2.22
CA VAL A 15 4.74 -29.41 0.79
C VAL A 15 4.35 -27.96 0.56
N VAL A 16 3.31 -27.46 1.25
CA VAL A 16 2.89 -26.05 1.17
C VAL A 16 3.98 -25.11 1.69
N LEU A 17 4.64 -25.45 2.79
CA LEU A 17 5.72 -24.61 3.33
C LEU A 17 6.93 -24.59 2.39
N GLN A 18 7.28 -25.74 1.79
CA GLN A 18 8.35 -25.83 0.81
C GLN A 18 8.04 -25.04 -0.46
N SER A 19 6.81 -25.09 -0.97
CA SER A 19 6.43 -24.32 -2.16
C SER A 19 6.54 -22.81 -1.92
N ILE A 20 6.04 -22.33 -0.79
CA ILE A 20 6.14 -20.91 -0.39
C ILE A 20 7.60 -20.50 -0.24
N PHE A 21 8.43 -21.35 0.37
CA PHE A 21 9.85 -21.08 0.52
C PHE A 21 10.56 -20.98 -0.84
N CYS A 22 10.33 -21.95 -1.73
CA CYS A 22 10.91 -21.97 -3.07
C CYS A 22 10.47 -20.77 -3.92
N GLU A 23 9.21 -20.37 -3.84
CA GLU A 23 8.69 -19.17 -4.53
C GLU A 23 9.35 -17.89 -4.03
N ARG A 24 9.55 -17.77 -2.72
CA ARG A 24 10.25 -16.63 -2.14
C ARG A 24 11.73 -16.61 -2.54
N LEU A 25 12.39 -17.76 -2.51
CA LEU A 25 13.79 -17.90 -2.91
C LEU A 25 13.98 -17.57 -4.39
N SER A 26 13.14 -18.11 -5.28
CA SER A 26 13.20 -17.84 -6.71
C SER A 26 12.96 -16.36 -7.02
N SER A 27 12.01 -15.73 -6.34
CA SER A 27 11.75 -14.30 -6.45
C SER A 27 12.95 -13.45 -6.01
N GLN A 28 13.63 -13.85 -4.92
CA GLN A 28 14.84 -13.16 -4.46
C GLN A 28 16.01 -13.31 -5.43
N LEU A 29 16.22 -14.52 -5.96
CA LEU A 29 17.24 -14.80 -6.97
C LEU A 29 16.98 -14.01 -8.25
N ALA A 30 15.74 -14.02 -8.76
CA ALA A 30 15.37 -13.24 -9.93
C ALA A 30 15.61 -11.73 -9.70
N ALA A 31 15.23 -11.20 -8.54
CA ALA A 31 15.50 -9.80 -8.21
C ALA A 31 17.00 -9.49 -8.10
N GLN A 32 17.81 -10.43 -7.60
CA GLN A 32 19.27 -10.29 -7.53
C GLN A 32 19.90 -10.35 -8.92
N GLU A 33 19.49 -11.28 -9.77
CA GLU A 33 19.96 -11.39 -11.15
C GLU A 33 19.59 -10.14 -11.96
N GLU A 34 18.36 -9.66 -11.85
CA GLU A 34 17.94 -8.41 -12.48
C GLU A 34 18.74 -7.23 -11.95
N LYS A 35 19.04 -7.16 -10.64
CA LYS A 35 19.95 -6.15 -10.10
C LYS A 35 21.36 -6.26 -10.65
N GLN A 36 21.90 -7.47 -10.87
CA GLN A 36 23.24 -7.66 -11.43
C GLN A 36 23.29 -7.29 -12.91
N LYS A 37 22.31 -7.74 -13.70
CA LYS A 37 22.14 -7.34 -15.10
C LYS A 37 21.96 -5.84 -15.22
N ASN A 38 21.10 -5.25 -14.39
CA ASN A 38 20.86 -3.82 -14.39
C ASN A 38 22.05 -3.06 -13.82
N ALA A 39 22.85 -3.59 -12.90
CA ALA A 39 24.10 -2.96 -12.46
C ALA A 39 25.14 -2.89 -13.57
N HIS A 40 25.20 -3.90 -14.45
CA HIS A 40 26.03 -3.86 -15.65
C HIS A 40 25.47 -2.92 -16.73
N LYS A 41 24.14 -2.74 -16.76
CA LYS A 41 23.43 -1.81 -17.66
C LYS A 41 23.23 -0.41 -17.08
N LYS A 42 23.55 -0.18 -15.79
CA LYS A 42 23.45 1.14 -15.16
C LYS A 42 24.33 2.04 -16.00
N LYS A 43 23.72 3.10 -16.55
CA LYS A 43 24.36 4.11 -17.39
C LYS A 43 25.82 4.25 -17.00
N GLY A 44 26.67 3.60 -17.78
CA GLY A 44 28.10 3.65 -17.54
C GLY A 44 28.49 5.11 -17.57
N LYS A 45 29.42 5.49 -16.69
CA LYS A 45 30.12 6.76 -16.84
C LYS A 45 30.58 6.87 -18.30
N LEU A 46 30.42 8.04 -18.93
CA LEU A 46 30.81 8.28 -20.34
C LEU A 46 32.20 7.69 -20.67
N VAL A 47 33.09 7.68 -19.68
CA VAL A 47 34.32 6.88 -19.65
C VAL A 47 34.33 6.05 -18.37
N GLY A 48 33.92 4.78 -18.45
CA GLY A 48 33.81 3.86 -17.30
C GLY A 48 34.99 2.89 -17.15
N ASP A 49 35.82 2.76 -18.18
CA ASP A 49 36.98 1.85 -18.27
C ASP A 49 38.24 2.41 -17.60
N GLY A 50 38.28 3.72 -17.33
CA GLY A 50 39.43 4.39 -16.68
C GLY A 50 40.65 4.56 -17.59
N LEU A 51 40.51 4.24 -18.87
CA LEU A 51 41.58 4.37 -19.86
C LEU A 51 41.60 5.78 -20.48
N PRO A 52 42.79 6.33 -20.79
CA PRO A 52 42.89 7.59 -21.51
C PRO A 52 42.23 7.46 -22.90
N ARG A 53 41.28 8.34 -23.21
CA ARG A 53 40.63 8.43 -24.51
C ARG A 53 40.93 9.76 -25.16
N LEU A 54 41.08 9.75 -26.48
CA LEU A 54 41.22 10.97 -27.26
C LEU A 54 39.87 11.67 -27.35
N LEU A 55 39.72 12.77 -26.61
CA LEU A 55 38.47 13.54 -26.54
C LEU A 55 38.09 14.23 -27.86
N THR A 56 39.05 14.39 -28.77
CA THR A 56 38.85 14.98 -30.11
C THR A 56 38.38 13.95 -31.14
N SER A 57 38.32 12.66 -30.79
CA SER A 57 37.80 11.64 -31.71
C SER A 57 36.31 11.87 -31.97
N ASN A 58 35.90 11.79 -33.23
CA ASN A 58 34.49 11.86 -33.64
C ASN A 58 33.62 10.81 -32.93
N GLU A 59 34.20 9.66 -32.58
CA GLU A 59 33.53 8.60 -31.84
C GLU A 59 33.19 9.04 -30.41
N PHE A 60 34.11 9.72 -29.74
CA PHE A 60 33.90 10.25 -28.39
C PHE A 60 32.86 11.37 -28.41
N HIS A 61 32.97 12.28 -29.40
CA HIS A 61 31.97 13.34 -29.58
C HIS A 61 30.56 12.78 -29.78
N SER A 62 30.40 11.77 -30.64
CA SER A 62 29.11 11.10 -30.85
C SER A 62 28.56 10.48 -29.56
N GLN A 63 29.43 9.86 -28.74
CA GLN A 63 29.02 9.28 -27.46
C GLN A 63 28.57 10.34 -26.44
N VAL A 64 29.23 11.50 -26.38
CA VAL A 64 28.82 12.62 -25.52
C VAL A 64 27.42 13.09 -25.89
N VAL A 65 27.18 13.32 -27.19
CA VAL A 65 25.89 13.81 -27.70
C VAL A 65 24.77 12.83 -27.39
N GLU A 66 24.97 11.52 -27.59
CA GLU A 66 23.95 10.52 -27.27
C GLU A 66 23.71 10.42 -25.75
N HIS A 67 24.76 10.51 -24.93
CA HIS A 67 24.60 10.52 -23.47
C HIS A 67 23.80 11.75 -23.00
N GLU A 68 24.03 12.93 -23.58
CA GLU A 68 23.26 14.15 -23.27
C GLU A 68 21.79 14.02 -23.68
N LYS A 69 21.50 13.52 -24.89
CA LYS A 69 20.11 13.28 -25.33
C LYS A 69 19.38 12.35 -24.38
N VAL A 70 19.99 11.23 -24.02
CA VAL A 70 19.41 10.23 -23.12
C VAL A 70 19.31 10.75 -21.68
N ALA A 71 20.16 11.70 -21.27
CA ALA A 71 19.99 12.39 -19.99
C ALA A 71 18.77 13.33 -20.02
N VAL A 72 18.61 14.12 -21.08
CA VAL A 72 17.47 15.03 -21.26
C VAL A 72 16.15 14.26 -21.33
N GLU A 73 16.09 13.18 -22.12
CA GLU A 73 14.88 12.33 -22.22
C GLU A 73 14.48 11.72 -20.87
N GLU A 74 15.47 11.30 -20.06
CA GLU A 74 15.19 10.78 -18.72
C GLU A 74 14.72 11.84 -17.73
N GLU A 75 15.26 13.06 -17.81
CA GLU A 75 14.80 14.18 -17.01
C GLU A 75 13.33 14.51 -17.34
N LEU A 76 12.99 14.59 -18.63
CA LEU A 76 11.62 14.80 -19.09
C LEU A 76 10.68 13.69 -18.59
N ALA A 77 11.06 12.42 -18.73
CA ALA A 77 10.28 11.29 -18.21
C ALA A 77 10.17 11.28 -16.68
N CYS A 78 11.18 11.78 -15.95
CA CYS A 78 11.11 11.95 -14.51
C CYS A 78 10.17 13.08 -14.10
N GLU A 79 10.19 14.20 -14.83
CA GLU A 79 9.30 15.33 -14.62
C GLU A 79 7.84 14.97 -14.91
N GLU A 80 7.56 14.26 -16.01
CA GLU A 80 6.22 13.79 -16.31
C GLU A 80 5.69 12.85 -15.22
N ARG A 81 6.52 11.90 -14.78
CA ARG A 81 6.17 11.04 -13.63
C ARG A 81 5.98 11.81 -12.32
N ARG A 82 6.65 12.96 -12.13
CA ARG A 82 6.43 13.85 -10.98
C ARG A 82 5.05 14.52 -11.10
N LYS A 83 4.77 15.14 -12.25
CA LYS A 83 3.46 15.79 -12.53
C LYS A 83 2.29 14.84 -12.29
N GLN A 84 2.35 13.62 -12.84
CA GLN A 84 1.30 12.61 -12.63
C GLN A 84 1.14 12.23 -11.14
N ARG A 85 2.23 12.18 -10.36
CA ARG A 85 2.15 11.94 -8.92
C ARG A 85 1.53 13.13 -8.21
N ASP A 86 1.92 14.33 -8.58
CA ASP A 86 1.46 15.57 -7.95
C ASP A 86 -0.04 15.76 -8.21
N GLU A 87 -0.50 15.64 -9.46
CA GLU A 87 -1.92 15.62 -9.84
C GLU A 87 -2.71 14.58 -9.06
N ARG A 88 -2.16 13.37 -8.94
CA ARG A 88 -2.78 12.30 -8.14
C ARG A 88 -2.87 12.66 -6.67
N THR A 89 -1.84 13.29 -6.10
CA THR A 89 -1.85 13.70 -4.71
C THR A 89 -2.82 14.85 -4.46
N GLU A 90 -2.92 15.80 -5.40
CA GLU A 90 -3.84 16.93 -5.35
C GLU A 90 -5.29 16.48 -5.38
N VAL A 91 -5.65 15.56 -6.28
CA VAL A 91 -7.02 15.02 -6.34
C VAL A 91 -7.34 14.16 -5.13
N MET A 92 -6.39 13.34 -4.66
CA MET A 92 -6.62 12.43 -3.53
C MET A 92 -6.58 13.12 -2.17
N GLY A 93 -5.90 14.26 -2.02
CA GLY A 93 -5.72 14.98 -0.77
C GLY A 93 -7.05 15.40 -0.13
N PRO A 94 -7.87 16.23 -0.80
CA PRO A 94 -9.17 16.67 -0.30
C PRO A 94 -10.11 15.51 0.02
N TRP A 95 -10.08 14.44 -0.79
CA TRP A 95 -10.88 13.24 -0.53
C TRP A 95 -10.45 12.53 0.77
N LYS A 96 -9.14 12.39 1.02
CA LYS A 96 -8.64 11.78 2.25
C LYS A 96 -9.04 12.60 3.48
N GLU A 97 -8.98 13.92 3.40
CA GLU A 97 -9.40 14.82 4.47
C GLU A 97 -10.90 14.69 4.76
N ALA A 98 -11.73 14.69 3.72
CA ALA A 98 -13.17 14.50 3.85
C ALA A 98 -13.52 13.12 4.45
N GLU A 99 -12.83 12.07 4.01
CA GLU A 99 -13.01 10.70 4.50
C GLU A 99 -12.56 10.57 5.97
N ALA A 100 -11.46 11.23 6.36
CA ALA A 100 -11.00 11.29 7.75
C ALA A 100 -12.01 12.02 8.65
N ALA A 101 -12.53 13.18 8.22
CA ALA A 101 -13.56 13.91 8.95
C ALA A 101 -14.84 13.07 9.14
N ARG A 102 -15.24 12.32 8.11
CA ARG A 102 -16.39 11.40 8.21
C ARG A 102 -16.12 10.24 9.19
N LEU A 103 -14.92 9.67 9.19
CA LEU A 103 -14.55 8.64 10.17
C LEU A 103 -14.66 9.18 11.59
N GLU A 104 -14.20 10.39 11.84
CA GLU A 104 -14.27 10.99 13.18
C GLU A 104 -15.71 11.25 13.62
N ARG A 105 -16.58 11.76 12.74
CA ARG A 105 -18.02 11.89 13.04
C ARG A 105 -18.66 10.55 13.37
N ASN A 106 -18.34 9.50 12.62
CA ASN A 106 -18.84 8.15 12.90
C ASN A 106 -18.29 7.59 14.21
N ARG A 107 -17.03 7.92 14.57
CA ARG A 107 -16.42 7.54 15.85
C ARG A 107 -17.16 8.19 17.00
N VAL A 108 -17.42 9.50 16.94
CA VAL A 108 -18.17 10.24 17.96
C VAL A 108 -19.57 9.64 18.14
N ARG A 109 -20.30 9.36 17.04
CA ARG A 109 -21.62 8.70 17.12
C ARG A 109 -21.57 7.33 17.79
N ARG A 110 -20.54 6.54 17.48
CA ARG A 110 -20.33 5.22 18.14
C ARG A 110 -20.00 5.38 19.62
N GLN A 111 -19.23 6.40 19.99
CA GLN A 111 -18.88 6.63 21.38
C GLN A 111 -20.11 7.07 22.19
N ALA A 112 -20.86 8.05 21.71
CA ALA A 112 -22.09 8.49 22.35
C ALA A 112 -23.08 7.32 22.55
N PHE A 113 -23.22 6.46 21.55
CA PHE A 113 -24.04 5.24 21.67
C PHE A 113 -23.50 4.27 22.74
N LYS A 114 -22.18 4.08 22.83
CA LYS A 114 -21.60 3.22 23.87
C LYS A 114 -21.84 3.80 25.26
N ASP A 115 -21.71 5.11 25.42
CA ASP A 115 -21.92 5.79 26.68
C ASP A 115 -23.39 5.69 27.11
N GLU A 116 -24.33 5.92 26.18
CA GLU A 116 -25.77 5.74 26.40
C GLU A 116 -26.09 4.28 26.75
N LEU A 117 -25.51 3.32 26.04
CA LEU A 117 -25.69 1.90 26.33
C LEU A 117 -25.18 1.53 27.72
N ALA A 118 -24.02 2.05 28.14
CA ALA A 118 -23.47 1.83 29.47
C ALA A 118 -24.38 2.40 30.57
N THR A 119 -24.94 3.60 30.36
CA THR A 119 -25.92 4.18 31.32
C THR A 119 -27.18 3.34 31.40
N TRP A 120 -27.67 2.84 30.27
CA TRP A 120 -28.85 1.97 30.23
C TRP A 120 -28.57 0.62 30.89
N GLU A 121 -27.39 0.03 30.71
CA GLU A 121 -26.99 -1.22 31.36
C GLU A 121 -26.92 -1.06 32.89
N ALA A 122 -26.34 0.03 33.37
CA ALA A 122 -26.29 0.34 34.81
C ALA A 122 -27.68 0.49 35.42
N GLU A 123 -28.57 1.26 34.77
CA GLU A 123 -29.96 1.43 35.22
C GLU A 123 -30.73 0.11 35.16
N ARG A 124 -30.50 -0.70 34.13
CA ARG A 124 -31.12 -2.03 34.01
C ARG A 124 -30.73 -2.93 35.16
N ASP A 125 -29.46 -2.92 35.54
CA ASP A 125 -28.96 -3.78 36.60
C ASP A 125 -29.40 -3.27 37.99
N LEU A 126 -29.52 -1.95 38.20
CA LEU A 126 -30.16 -1.36 39.38
C LEU A 126 -31.65 -1.74 39.49
N ALA A 127 -32.41 -1.59 38.41
CA ALA A 127 -33.83 -1.95 38.40
C ALA A 127 -34.05 -3.44 38.70
N LYS A 128 -33.17 -4.33 38.19
CA LYS A 128 -33.18 -5.75 38.54
C LYS A 128 -32.91 -5.97 40.03
N ALA A 129 -31.91 -5.29 40.60
CA ALA A 129 -31.59 -5.40 42.03
C ALA A 129 -32.74 -4.94 42.93
N GLU A 130 -33.41 -3.86 42.56
CA GLU A 130 -34.58 -3.31 43.26
C GLU A 130 -35.90 -4.05 42.96
N LYS A 131 -35.87 -5.08 42.08
CA LYS A 131 -37.04 -5.82 41.58
C LYS A 131 -38.10 -4.91 40.93
N ARG A 132 -37.66 -3.80 40.34
CA ARG A 132 -38.49 -2.87 39.56
C ARG A 132 -38.40 -3.20 38.07
N ARG A 133 -39.41 -2.84 37.31
CA ARG A 133 -39.41 -2.99 35.85
C ARG A 133 -38.65 -1.82 35.23
N THR A 134 -37.66 -2.09 34.39
CA THR A 134 -37.04 -1.06 33.56
C THR A 134 -38.08 -0.44 32.64
N ARG A 135 -38.25 0.89 32.73
CA ARG A 135 -39.23 1.63 31.92
C ARG A 135 -38.70 2.03 30.53
N TRP A 136 -37.39 1.91 30.30
CA TRP A 136 -36.69 2.48 29.16
C TRP A 136 -36.23 1.37 28.20
N ASN A 137 -36.39 1.61 26.90
CA ASN A 137 -35.93 0.70 25.86
C ASN A 137 -34.41 0.76 25.71
N GLN A 138 -33.81 -0.35 25.27
CA GLN A 138 -32.38 -0.40 24.97
C GLN A 138 -32.05 0.61 23.86
N PRO A 139 -31.02 1.46 24.04
CA PRO A 139 -30.52 2.34 23.00
C PRO A 139 -30.17 1.57 21.73
N LYS A 140 -30.36 2.18 20.56
CA LYS A 140 -30.00 1.59 19.25
C LYS A 140 -29.08 2.51 18.47
N LEU A 141 -28.01 1.95 17.91
CA LEU A 141 -27.13 2.72 17.03
C LEU A 141 -27.83 2.99 15.69
N GLY A 142 -28.03 4.27 15.38
CA GLY A 142 -28.58 4.71 14.11
C GLY A 142 -27.67 4.45 12.91
N LYS A 143 -28.12 4.85 11.72
CA LYS A 143 -27.32 4.72 10.48
C LYS A 143 -26.07 5.61 10.56
N LEU A 144 -24.91 5.01 10.28
CA LEU A 144 -23.64 5.72 10.17
C LEU A 144 -23.50 6.35 8.78
N GLU A 145 -22.67 7.39 8.68
CA GLU A 145 -22.36 8.03 7.41
C GLU A 145 -21.63 7.03 6.49
N SER A 146 -22.08 6.93 5.24
CA SER A 146 -21.55 6.01 4.23
C SER A 146 -20.20 6.49 3.68
N ARG A 147 -19.56 5.63 2.87
CA ARG A 147 -18.31 5.98 2.19
C ARG A 147 -18.51 7.04 1.13
N LEU A 148 -17.59 8.02 1.10
CA LEU A 148 -17.53 8.98 0.02
C LEU A 148 -17.02 8.26 -1.24
N PRO A 149 -17.57 8.55 -2.43
CA PRO A 149 -17.08 7.98 -3.67
C PRO A 149 -15.61 8.37 -3.85
N LYS A 150 -14.78 7.39 -4.20
CA LYS A 150 -13.35 7.62 -4.40
C LYS A 150 -13.14 8.30 -5.76
N PRO A 151 -12.31 9.36 -5.85
CA PRO A 151 -11.93 9.94 -7.11
C PRO A 151 -11.26 8.88 -8.00
N VAL A 152 -11.72 8.77 -9.23
CA VAL A 152 -11.07 7.98 -10.27
C VAL A 152 -10.15 8.94 -11.02
N LEU A 153 -8.87 8.63 -11.04
CA LEU A 153 -7.94 9.29 -11.95
C LEU A 153 -7.96 8.46 -13.22
N GLU A 154 -8.41 9.05 -14.32
CA GLU A 154 -8.23 8.45 -15.64
C GLU A 154 -6.71 8.27 -15.83
N SER A 155 -6.27 7.02 -15.83
CA SER A 155 -4.93 6.68 -16.28
C SER A 155 -4.85 7.11 -17.74
N VAL A 156 -4.12 8.19 -18.00
CA VAL A 156 -3.68 8.50 -19.36
C VAL A 156 -2.83 7.30 -19.80
N GLU A 157 -3.37 6.54 -20.76
CA GLU A 157 -2.70 5.39 -21.39
C GLU A 157 -1.44 5.80 -22.14
#